data_AF-A0A956E1I1-F1
#
_entry.id   AF-A0A956E1I1-F1
#
_cell.length_a   1.000
_cell.length_b   1.000
_cell.length_c   1.000
_cell.angle_alpha   90.00
_cell.angle_beta   90.00
_cell.angle_gamma   90.00
#
_symmetry.space_group_name_H-M   'P 1'
#
loop_
_entity.id
_entity.type
_entity.pdbx_description
1 polymer ?
#
loop_
_entity_poly.entity_id
_entity_poly.type
_entity_poly.pdbx_seq_one_letter_code
_entity_poly.pdbx_strand_id
1 'polypeptide(L)'
;DHSHSHDHSHDHSHDHSHDHSHDHSHDHSHDHSHDHSHGPLTDRDPESWRVPLERGAGVGKTLLLDAFSGIAGDMTIAALIDLGVPFSVVKEAVASLGLEGYALELRSVPVGAIGATHFDVHIADGGKERSYGEIRDILSRSALSPPVGGLAQRIFEILAEAEAAVHRIDVDDVHFHEVGALDAIVDIVGAAACFDFLGARVLVTPLPLGRGFVECRHGRIPLPAPATLGCLKGFLTVDSGIEVELVTPTGAAIVAGVAESIAGWPSAAPLANGWGAGTRRLPDRPNALRAVLLAPGVEEHRLELLEANVDDLTGELAGHALEALLAAGAVDAWIVPVTMKKGRPGWIISALAPHAVTERVAACVLRETSSIGVRRRSVGRVERPRREILVETPWGAVRVKVSEGDFGPPQIKPEFTDCQRLAQESGCAVREVLSVALAAARASVGEP
;
A
#
# COMPACT_ATOMS: atom_id res chain seq x y z
N ASP A 1 92.05 15.68 26.97
CA ASP A 1 92.54 15.66 28.36
C ASP A 1 91.67 16.55 29.22
N HIS A 2 91.00 16.13 30.28
CA HIS A 2 90.90 14.85 30.99
C HIS A 2 89.68 15.00 31.92
N SER A 3 88.64 14.18 31.75
CA SER A 3 88.29 13.02 32.58
C SER A 3 87.98 13.29 34.06
N HIS A 4 86.71 12.97 34.41
CA HIS A 4 86.25 12.16 35.56
C HIS A 4 86.64 12.60 36.98
N SER A 5 85.91 12.33 38.06
CA SER A 5 84.65 11.66 38.40
C SER A 5 84.55 11.81 39.93
N HIS A 6 83.39 11.64 40.53
CA HIS A 6 83.16 10.57 41.53
C HIS A 6 81.75 10.67 42.09
N ASP A 7 81.24 9.47 42.38
CA ASP A 7 79.87 9.11 42.69
C ASP A 7 79.78 8.66 44.17
N HIS A 8 78.53 8.52 44.62
CA HIS A 8 77.99 7.84 45.80
C HIS A 8 77.76 8.70 47.05
N SER A 9 76.53 8.79 47.53
CA SER A 9 75.87 7.73 48.32
C SER A 9 74.49 8.20 48.81
N HIS A 10 73.64 7.23 49.15
CA HIS A 10 72.20 7.33 49.40
C HIS A 10 71.81 8.09 50.68
N ASP A 11 70.60 8.66 50.67
CA ASP A 11 69.80 8.80 51.90
C ASP A 11 68.29 8.62 51.61
N HIS A 12 67.57 8.07 52.58
CA HIS A 12 66.16 7.71 52.49
C HIS A 12 65.24 8.71 53.20
N SER A 13 64.01 8.71 52.71
CA SER A 13 62.75 9.16 53.31
C SER A 13 62.37 10.62 53.12
N HIS A 14 61.32 10.84 52.32
CA HIS A 14 60.30 11.82 52.63
C HIS A 14 58.94 11.25 52.24
N ASP A 15 58.06 11.22 53.24
CA ASP A 15 56.62 11.04 53.08
C ASP A 15 56.03 12.36 52.56
N HIS A 16 55.40 12.31 51.40
CA HIS A 16 54.57 13.40 50.90
C HIS A 16 53.26 12.81 50.40
N SER A 17 52.22 13.11 51.18
CA SER A 17 50.82 13.02 50.81
C SER A 17 50.57 13.75 49.48
N HIS A 18 50.29 12.99 48.43
CA HIS A 18 49.64 13.50 47.23
C HIS A 18 48.32 12.77 47.04
N ASP A 19 47.25 13.54 47.17
CA ASP A 19 45.90 13.16 46.77
C ASP A 19 45.86 13.11 45.24
N HIS A 20 45.85 11.90 44.69
CA HIS A 20 45.56 11.66 43.29
C HIS A 20 44.28 10.83 43.23
N SER A 21 43.16 11.52 43.03
CA SER A 21 41.93 10.91 42.54
C SER A 21 42.17 10.40 41.12
N HIS A 22 42.57 9.14 40.98
CA HIS A 22 42.45 8.42 39.72
C HIS A 22 41.01 7.90 39.61
N ASP A 23 40.22 8.56 38.75
CA ASP A 23 38.95 8.04 38.28
C ASP A 23 39.25 6.92 37.27
N HIS A 24 39.25 5.68 37.77
CA HIS A 24 39.24 4.51 36.90
C HIS A 24 37.81 4.30 36.40
N SER A 25 37.50 4.86 35.24
CA SER A 25 36.37 4.41 34.44
C SER A 25 36.69 3.03 33.89
N HIS A 26 36.25 1.99 34.60
CA HIS A 26 36.12 0.66 34.02
C HIS A 26 34.90 0.65 33.12
N ASP A 27 35.11 0.65 31.82
CA ASP A 27 34.09 0.32 30.83
C ASP A 27 33.77 -1.18 30.94
N HIS A 28 32.76 -1.51 31.75
CA HIS A 28 32.21 -2.85 31.79
C HIS A 28 31.28 -3.02 30.58
N SER A 29 31.85 -3.47 29.47
CA SER A 29 31.07 -4.11 28.40
C SER A 29 30.51 -5.42 28.92
N HIS A 30 29.29 -5.37 29.45
CA HIS A 30 28.50 -6.57 29.69
C HIS A 30 27.91 -7.04 28.36
N ASP A 31 28.60 -7.98 27.70
CA ASP A 31 27.99 -8.83 26.69
C ASP A 31 27.03 -9.81 27.40
N HIS A 32 25.76 -9.46 27.45
CA HIS A 32 24.70 -10.36 27.87
C HIS A 32 24.27 -11.24 26.69
N SER A 33 25.12 -12.17 26.27
CA SER A 33 24.70 -13.29 25.43
C SER A 33 23.98 -14.33 26.31
N HIS A 34 22.69 -14.11 26.55
CA HIS A 34 21.82 -15.16 27.07
C HIS A 34 21.39 -16.05 25.92
N ASP A 35 21.88 -17.29 25.91
CA ASP A 35 21.38 -18.37 25.05
C ASP A 35 19.97 -18.76 25.51
N HIS A 36 18.96 -18.15 24.89
CA HIS A 36 17.58 -18.61 25.00
C HIS A 36 17.38 -19.75 23.99
N SER A 37 17.54 -20.98 24.45
CA SER A 37 17.11 -22.16 23.69
C SER A 37 15.58 -22.19 23.64
N HIS A 38 15.01 -21.55 22.62
CA HIS A 38 13.64 -21.82 22.21
C HIS A 38 13.60 -23.23 21.63
N GLY A 39 12.71 -24.10 22.14
CA GLY A 39 12.53 -25.44 21.57
C GLY A 39 12.31 -25.39 20.06
N PRO A 40 12.69 -26.44 19.30
CA PRO A 40 12.72 -26.39 17.84
C PRO A 40 11.35 -26.01 17.27
N LEU A 41 11.29 -24.89 16.55
CA LEU A 41 10.07 -24.41 15.87
C LEU A 41 9.60 -25.40 14.78
N THR A 42 10.50 -26.27 14.30
CA THR A 42 10.27 -27.18 13.17
C THR A 42 9.21 -28.26 13.43
N ASP A 43 8.87 -28.54 14.70
CA ASP A 43 7.91 -29.60 15.08
C ASP A 43 6.53 -29.05 15.49
N ARG A 44 6.30 -27.73 15.40
CA ARG A 44 5.00 -27.14 15.72
C ARG A 44 4.09 -27.11 14.50
N ASP A 45 2.85 -27.56 14.69
CA ASP A 45 1.80 -27.38 13.69
C ASP A 45 1.71 -25.88 13.33
N PRO A 46 1.94 -25.50 12.06
CA PRO A 46 1.98 -24.10 11.63
C PRO A 46 0.66 -23.37 11.85
N GLU A 47 -0.48 -24.05 12.02
CA GLU A 47 -1.77 -23.43 12.34
C GLU A 47 -1.99 -23.30 13.86
N SER A 48 -1.29 -24.09 14.69
CA SER A 48 -1.59 -24.25 16.13
C SER A 48 -1.35 -23.04 17.03
N TRP A 49 -0.50 -22.09 16.60
CA TRP A 49 -0.20 -20.90 17.40
C TRP A 49 -1.06 -19.68 17.03
N ARG A 50 -1.92 -19.82 16.02
CA ARG A 50 -2.68 -18.73 15.41
C ARG A 50 -4.14 -18.78 15.84
N VAL A 51 -4.79 -17.62 15.83
CA VAL A 51 -6.25 -17.56 15.85
C VAL A 51 -6.73 -17.50 14.40
N PRO A 52 -7.45 -18.52 13.90
CA PRO A 52 -7.99 -18.48 12.54
C PRO A 52 -8.90 -17.26 12.35
N LEU A 53 -8.72 -16.55 11.24
CA LEU A 53 -9.60 -15.48 10.83
C LEU A 53 -10.87 -16.04 10.22
N GLU A 54 -11.99 -15.38 10.44
CA GLU A 54 -13.23 -15.67 9.74
C GLU A 54 -13.19 -15.12 8.30
N ARG A 55 -13.98 -15.73 7.40
CA ARG A 55 -14.14 -15.21 6.04
C ARG A 55 -14.68 -13.78 6.09
N GLY A 56 -14.04 -12.86 5.38
CA GLY A 56 -14.40 -11.45 5.37
C GLY A 56 -13.86 -10.66 6.57
N ALA A 57 -12.96 -11.23 7.39
CA ALA A 57 -12.35 -10.52 8.52
C ALA A 57 -11.67 -9.19 8.11
N GLY A 58 -11.28 -9.04 6.84
CA GLY A 58 -10.70 -7.84 6.26
C GLY A 58 -11.68 -6.83 5.67
N VAL A 59 -12.99 -7.10 5.63
CA VAL A 59 -13.97 -6.17 5.07
C VAL A 59 -13.96 -4.84 5.85
N GLY A 60 -13.83 -3.72 5.13
CA GLY A 60 -13.67 -2.38 5.69
C GLY A 60 -12.31 -2.10 6.33
N LYS A 61 -11.34 -3.01 6.16
CA LYS A 61 -9.98 -2.91 6.70
C LYS A 61 -8.95 -2.88 5.56
N THR A 62 -7.69 -2.72 5.94
CA THR A 62 -6.57 -2.71 5.00
C THR A 62 -5.56 -3.78 5.37
N LEU A 63 -5.17 -4.58 4.38
CA LEU A 63 -4.02 -5.45 4.45
C LEU A 63 -2.82 -4.70 3.90
N LEU A 64 -1.79 -4.50 4.73
CA LEU A 64 -0.50 -4.01 4.29
C LEU A 64 0.44 -5.19 4.02
N LEU A 65 0.90 -5.31 2.78
CA LEU A 65 2.04 -6.13 2.40
C LEU A 65 3.31 -5.29 2.58
N ASP A 66 3.99 -5.48 3.70
CA ASP A 66 5.29 -4.89 3.93
C ASP A 66 6.38 -5.75 3.29
N ALA A 67 6.74 -5.38 2.06
CA ALA A 67 7.66 -6.10 1.20
C ALA A 67 9.13 -5.72 1.45
N PHE A 68 9.54 -5.39 2.69
CA PHE A 68 10.90 -4.93 3.02
C PHE A 68 12.02 -5.88 2.54
N SER A 69 11.72 -7.16 2.36
CA SER A 69 12.64 -8.20 1.87
C SER A 69 12.27 -8.79 0.51
N GLY A 70 11.30 -8.17 -0.17
CA GLY A 70 10.76 -8.66 -1.42
C GLY A 70 9.46 -9.42 -1.26
N ILE A 71 9.02 -10.06 -2.34
CA ILE A 71 7.76 -10.78 -2.43
C ILE A 71 7.83 -11.84 -3.53
N ALA A 72 7.29 -13.01 -3.21
CA ALA A 72 7.10 -14.15 -4.11
C ALA A 72 5.72 -14.77 -3.87
N GLY A 73 5.27 -15.68 -4.75
CA GLY A 73 3.96 -16.31 -4.65
C GLY A 73 3.79 -17.12 -3.37
N ASP A 74 4.71 -18.06 -3.15
CA ASP A 74 4.86 -18.86 -1.94
C ASP A 74 4.91 -18.01 -0.66
N MET A 75 5.73 -16.96 -0.64
CA MET A 75 5.85 -16.03 0.49
C MET A 75 4.52 -15.30 0.76
N THR A 76 3.76 -14.98 -0.28
CA THR A 76 2.46 -14.32 -0.15
C THR A 76 1.43 -15.24 0.47
N ILE A 77 1.30 -16.48 -0.03
CA ILE A 77 0.43 -17.48 0.56
C ILE A 77 0.82 -17.75 2.01
N ALA A 78 2.10 -17.98 2.26
CA ALA A 78 2.62 -18.25 3.59
C ALA A 78 2.31 -17.10 4.55
N ALA A 79 2.54 -15.84 4.15
CA ALA A 79 2.25 -14.68 4.99
C ALA A 79 0.75 -14.52 5.32
N LEU A 80 -0.14 -14.86 4.39
CA LEU A 80 -1.59 -14.78 4.58
C LEU A 80 -2.13 -15.92 5.46
N ILE A 81 -1.60 -17.13 5.29
CA ILE A 81 -1.88 -18.22 6.22
C ILE A 81 -1.34 -17.87 7.60
N ASP A 82 -0.14 -17.28 7.65
CA ASP A 82 0.48 -16.84 8.88
C ASP A 82 -0.37 -15.76 9.59
N LEU A 83 -0.97 -14.85 8.82
CA LEU A 83 -1.89 -13.84 9.33
C LEU A 83 -3.17 -14.45 9.95
N GLY A 84 -3.53 -15.68 9.57
CA GLY A 84 -4.67 -16.43 10.10
C GLY A 84 -5.67 -16.92 9.05
N VAL A 85 -5.39 -16.80 7.75
CA VAL A 85 -6.22 -17.46 6.71
C VAL A 85 -6.07 -18.99 6.84
N PRO A 86 -7.15 -19.77 6.98
CA PRO A 86 -7.04 -21.22 7.13
C PRO A 86 -6.37 -21.89 5.92
N PHE A 87 -5.47 -22.86 6.15
CA PHE A 87 -4.78 -23.54 5.05
C PHE A 87 -5.76 -24.33 4.14
N SER A 88 -6.93 -24.71 4.66
CA SER A 88 -8.00 -25.32 3.86
C SER A 88 -8.46 -24.45 2.69
N VAL A 89 -8.43 -23.12 2.83
CA VAL A 89 -8.81 -22.17 1.76
C VAL A 89 -7.95 -22.39 0.51
N VAL A 90 -6.64 -22.53 0.70
CA VAL A 90 -5.68 -22.78 -0.39
C VAL A 90 -5.87 -24.19 -0.95
N LYS A 91 -5.95 -25.20 -0.08
CA LYS A 91 -6.12 -26.60 -0.50
C LYS A 91 -7.39 -26.80 -1.35
N GLU A 92 -8.51 -26.24 -0.92
CA GLU A 92 -9.80 -26.34 -1.63
C GLU A 92 -9.76 -25.61 -2.98
N ALA A 93 -9.21 -24.38 -3.01
CA ALA A 93 -9.09 -23.62 -4.25
C ALA A 93 -8.20 -24.34 -5.29
N VAL A 94 -7.03 -24.82 -4.88
CA VAL A 94 -6.12 -25.53 -5.78
C VAL A 94 -6.71 -26.87 -6.23
N ALA A 95 -7.35 -27.63 -5.32
CA ALA A 95 -8.01 -28.89 -5.69
C ALA A 95 -9.14 -28.69 -6.73
N SER A 96 -9.81 -27.54 -6.71
CA SER A 96 -10.88 -27.22 -7.67
C SER A 96 -10.40 -27.04 -9.12
N LEU A 97 -9.08 -26.92 -9.34
CA LEU A 97 -8.46 -26.86 -10.66
C LEU A 97 -8.45 -28.23 -11.37
N GLY A 98 -8.64 -29.33 -10.63
CA GLY A 98 -8.60 -30.69 -11.19
C GLY A 98 -7.21 -31.10 -11.70
N LEU A 99 -6.16 -30.51 -11.15
CA LEU A 99 -4.77 -30.85 -11.47
C LEU A 99 -4.29 -31.96 -10.53
N GLU A 100 -3.41 -32.82 -11.03
CA GLU A 100 -2.79 -33.91 -10.27
C GLU A 100 -1.27 -33.73 -10.23
N GLY A 101 -0.57 -34.51 -9.39
CA GLY A 101 0.89 -34.54 -9.35
C GLY A 101 1.52 -33.42 -8.52
N TYR A 102 0.80 -32.83 -7.58
CA TYR A 102 1.36 -31.92 -6.58
C TYR A 102 1.03 -32.35 -5.15
N ALA A 103 1.88 -31.94 -4.21
CA ALA A 103 1.59 -31.96 -2.78
C ALA A 103 1.91 -30.59 -2.18
N LEU A 104 1.01 -30.08 -1.35
CA LEU A 104 1.19 -28.80 -0.67
C LEU A 104 1.72 -29.05 0.74
N GLU A 105 2.80 -28.37 1.10
CA GLU A 105 3.39 -28.45 2.43
C GLU A 105 3.39 -27.08 3.10
N LEU A 106 3.11 -27.08 4.41
CA LEU A 106 3.20 -25.91 5.26
C LEU A 106 4.08 -26.23 6.46
N ARG A 107 5.07 -25.39 6.76
CA ARG A 107 5.98 -25.57 7.89
C ARG A 107 6.17 -24.27 8.66
N SER A 108 6.36 -24.37 9.97
CA SER A 108 6.91 -23.26 10.76
C SER A 108 8.43 -23.29 10.70
N VAL A 109 9.05 -22.17 10.34
CA VAL A 109 10.50 -22.05 10.17
C VAL A 109 11.03 -20.77 10.83
N PRO A 110 12.26 -20.80 11.39
CA PRO A 110 12.94 -19.58 11.80
C PRO A 110 13.57 -18.87 10.59
N VAL A 111 13.32 -17.56 10.45
CA VAL A 111 14.01 -16.67 9.52
C VAL A 111 14.75 -15.61 10.33
N GLY A 112 16.04 -15.85 10.59
CA GLY A 112 16.78 -15.08 11.59
C GLY A 112 16.18 -15.30 12.98
N ALA A 113 15.77 -14.23 13.66
CA ALA A 113 15.11 -14.28 14.96
C ALA A 113 13.57 -14.30 14.88
N ILE A 114 13.00 -14.43 13.68
CA ILE A 114 11.55 -14.34 13.44
C ILE A 114 11.01 -15.75 13.16
N GLY A 115 9.96 -16.16 13.88
CA GLY A 115 9.16 -17.33 13.52
C GLY A 115 8.24 -16.98 12.35
N ALA A 116 8.32 -17.74 11.27
CA ALA A 116 7.55 -17.51 10.05
C ALA A 116 6.96 -18.82 9.52
N THR A 117 6.07 -18.70 8.55
CA THR A 117 5.51 -19.82 7.79
C THR A 117 6.25 -19.97 6.49
N HIS A 118 6.58 -21.20 6.12
CA HIS A 118 7.05 -21.55 4.79
C HIS A 118 6.01 -22.43 4.11
N PHE A 119 5.64 -22.06 2.89
CA PHE A 119 4.73 -22.79 2.03
C PHE A 119 5.54 -23.34 0.85
N ASP A 120 5.33 -24.61 0.51
CA ASP A 120 6.08 -25.29 -0.54
C ASP A 120 5.14 -26.16 -1.39
N VAL A 121 5.46 -26.25 -2.68
CA VAL A 121 4.69 -27.01 -3.67
C VAL A 121 5.58 -28.09 -4.26
N HIS A 122 5.38 -29.31 -3.80
CA HIS A 122 6.12 -30.48 -4.30
C HIS A 122 5.46 -31.01 -5.56
N ILE A 123 6.16 -30.96 -6.70
CA ILE A 123 5.67 -31.46 -7.98
C ILE A 123 6.30 -32.83 -8.27
N ALA A 124 5.48 -33.83 -8.60
CA ALA A 124 5.96 -35.14 -9.04
C ALA A 124 6.51 -35.03 -10.48
N ASP A 125 7.83 -35.18 -10.63
CA ASP A 125 8.65 -35.26 -11.87
C ASP A 125 8.26 -34.38 -13.07
N GLY A 126 9.14 -33.41 -13.39
CA GLY A 126 9.23 -32.81 -14.73
C GLY A 126 8.02 -31.99 -15.19
N GLY A 127 7.44 -31.18 -14.28
CA GLY A 127 6.20 -30.43 -14.46
C GLY A 127 5.93 -29.93 -15.88
N LYS A 128 4.75 -30.27 -16.40
CA LYS A 128 4.29 -29.82 -17.72
C LYS A 128 4.20 -28.29 -17.72
N GLU A 129 5.00 -27.65 -18.58
CA GLU A 129 4.84 -26.24 -18.93
C GLU A 129 3.53 -26.03 -19.69
N ARG A 130 2.87 -24.90 -19.42
CA ARG A 130 1.60 -24.54 -20.03
C ARG A 130 1.69 -23.17 -20.68
N SER A 131 1.03 -23.03 -21.82
CA SER A 131 0.77 -21.73 -22.43
C SER A 131 -0.25 -20.93 -21.60
N TYR A 132 -0.26 -19.61 -21.78
CA TYR A 132 -1.29 -18.77 -21.18
C TYR A 132 -2.71 -19.19 -21.59
N GLY A 133 -2.91 -19.59 -22.85
CA GLY A 133 -4.17 -20.14 -23.34
C GLY A 133 -4.62 -21.39 -22.58
N GLU A 134 -3.71 -22.34 -22.31
CA GLU A 134 -4.01 -23.53 -21.50
C GLU A 134 -4.36 -23.17 -20.05
N ILE A 135 -3.69 -22.17 -19.46
CA ILE A 135 -4.00 -21.70 -18.10
C ILE A 135 -5.40 -21.08 -18.03
N ARG A 136 -5.75 -20.22 -18.99
CA ARG A 136 -7.10 -19.64 -19.11
C ARG A 136 -8.17 -20.73 -19.23
N ASP A 137 -7.88 -21.78 -20.00
CA ASP A 137 -8.75 -22.95 -20.13
C ASP A 137 -8.90 -23.71 -18.81
N ILE A 138 -7.82 -23.90 -18.04
CA ILE A 138 -7.87 -24.53 -16.72
C ILE A 138 -8.74 -23.69 -15.77
N LEU A 139 -8.50 -22.39 -15.68
CA LEU A 139 -9.24 -21.50 -14.79
C LEU A 139 -10.74 -21.46 -15.15
N SER A 140 -11.07 -21.37 -16.45
CA SER A 140 -12.47 -21.31 -16.92
C SER A 140 -13.26 -22.61 -16.69
N ARG A 141 -12.60 -23.77 -16.65
CA ARG A 141 -13.22 -25.08 -16.38
C ARG A 141 -13.20 -25.49 -14.91
N SER A 142 -12.43 -24.79 -14.08
CA SER A 142 -12.32 -25.06 -12.65
C SER A 142 -13.63 -24.76 -11.92
N ALA A 143 -13.77 -25.33 -10.71
CA ALA A 143 -14.88 -25.03 -9.81
C ALA A 143 -14.57 -23.85 -8.84
N LEU A 144 -13.65 -22.96 -9.22
CA LEU A 144 -13.32 -21.77 -8.44
C LEU A 144 -14.53 -20.85 -8.30
N SER A 145 -14.61 -20.13 -7.18
CA SER A 145 -15.60 -19.07 -7.03
C SER A 145 -15.32 -17.96 -8.07
N PRO A 146 -16.35 -17.26 -8.59
CA PRO A 146 -16.14 -16.20 -9.57
C PRO A 146 -15.16 -15.09 -9.13
N PRO A 147 -15.14 -14.64 -7.86
CA PRO A 147 -14.13 -13.68 -7.40
C PRO A 147 -12.70 -14.21 -7.46
N VAL A 148 -12.46 -15.47 -7.04
CA VAL A 148 -11.13 -16.09 -7.04
C VAL A 148 -10.66 -16.35 -8.46
N GLY A 149 -11.50 -16.95 -9.30
CA GLY A 149 -11.17 -17.21 -10.71
C GLY A 149 -10.91 -15.91 -11.48
N GLY A 150 -11.73 -14.88 -11.25
CA GLY A 150 -11.54 -13.56 -11.85
C GLY A 150 -10.24 -12.88 -11.40
N LEU A 151 -9.85 -13.01 -10.13
CA LEU A 151 -8.58 -12.46 -9.64
C LEU A 151 -7.37 -13.22 -10.17
N ALA A 152 -7.40 -14.56 -10.14
CA ALA A 152 -6.33 -15.38 -10.69
C ALA A 152 -6.11 -15.08 -12.19
N GLN A 153 -7.20 -14.96 -12.96
CA GLN A 153 -7.14 -14.59 -14.38
C GLN A 153 -6.45 -13.24 -14.58
N ARG A 154 -6.82 -12.21 -13.79
CA ARG A 154 -6.18 -10.88 -13.87
C ARG A 154 -4.68 -10.94 -13.57
N ILE A 155 -4.28 -11.70 -12.54
CA ILE A 155 -2.86 -11.84 -12.18
C ILE A 155 -2.07 -12.52 -13.32
N PHE A 156 -2.62 -13.59 -13.90
CA PHE A 156 -2.01 -14.26 -15.05
C PHE A 156 -1.96 -13.37 -16.30
N GLU A 157 -2.99 -12.57 -16.54
CA GLU A 157 -3.03 -11.62 -17.66
C GLU A 157 -1.92 -10.58 -17.55
N ILE A 158 -1.76 -9.96 -16.38
CA ILE A 158 -0.66 -8.99 -16.12
C ILE A 158 0.70 -9.62 -16.41
N LEU A 159 0.91 -10.85 -15.95
CA LEU A 159 2.16 -11.56 -16.17
C LEU A 159 2.34 -11.92 -17.65
N ALA A 160 1.29 -12.41 -18.32
CA ALA A 160 1.33 -12.76 -19.73
C ALA A 160 1.64 -11.53 -20.59
N GLU A 161 1.05 -10.37 -20.30
CA GLU A 161 1.35 -9.11 -20.97
C GLU A 161 2.81 -8.68 -20.77
N ALA A 162 3.35 -8.86 -19.55
CA ALA A 162 4.75 -8.57 -19.27
C ALA A 162 5.69 -9.49 -20.07
N GLU A 163 5.43 -10.80 -20.09
CA GLU A 163 6.21 -11.78 -20.85
C GLU A 163 6.08 -11.55 -22.38
N ALA A 164 4.87 -11.30 -22.88
CA ALA A 164 4.63 -10.98 -24.28
C ALA A 164 5.44 -9.76 -24.72
N ALA A 165 5.53 -8.74 -23.89
CA ALA A 165 6.34 -7.55 -24.16
C ALA A 165 7.85 -7.85 -24.17
N VAL A 166 8.34 -8.70 -23.25
CA VAL A 166 9.75 -9.13 -23.19
C VAL A 166 10.12 -9.94 -24.45
N HIS A 167 9.26 -10.87 -24.84
CA HIS A 167 9.46 -11.77 -25.97
C HIS A 167 9.04 -11.18 -27.34
N ARG A 168 8.30 -10.06 -27.33
CA ARG A 168 7.74 -9.38 -28.52
C ARG A 168 6.82 -10.29 -29.35
N ILE A 169 5.94 -11.00 -28.67
CA ILE A 169 4.95 -11.91 -29.25
C ILE A 169 3.54 -11.48 -28.85
N ASP A 170 2.52 -12.11 -29.42
CA ASP A 170 1.15 -11.94 -28.97
C ASP A 170 0.97 -12.56 -27.57
N VAL A 171 0.05 -12.02 -26.77
CA VAL A 171 -0.22 -12.51 -25.41
C VAL A 171 -0.76 -13.94 -25.43
N ASP A 172 -1.54 -14.31 -26.44
CA ASP A 172 -2.07 -15.67 -26.58
C ASP A 172 -0.97 -16.69 -26.96
N ASP A 173 0.17 -16.23 -27.50
CA ASP A 173 1.33 -17.05 -27.88
C ASP A 173 2.35 -17.24 -26.73
N VAL A 174 2.08 -16.67 -25.55
CA VAL A 174 3.01 -16.75 -24.41
C VAL A 174 3.08 -18.18 -23.86
N HIS A 175 4.29 -18.72 -23.86
CA HIS A 175 4.66 -19.95 -23.17
C HIS A 175 5.46 -19.62 -21.92
N PHE A 176 4.89 -19.90 -20.75
CA PHE A 176 5.59 -19.64 -19.51
C PHE A 176 6.55 -20.79 -19.20
N HIS A 177 7.84 -20.57 -19.41
CA HIS A 177 8.89 -21.56 -19.16
C HIS A 177 9.24 -21.70 -17.65
N GLU A 178 8.92 -20.68 -16.85
CA GLU A 178 9.15 -20.69 -15.40
C GLU A 178 7.87 -20.48 -14.59
N VAL A 179 6.88 -19.80 -15.17
CA VAL A 179 5.64 -19.40 -14.48
C VAL A 179 4.39 -20.16 -14.97
N GLY A 180 4.57 -21.12 -15.88
CA GLY A 180 3.52 -22.03 -16.37
C GLY A 180 3.63 -23.42 -15.76
N ALA A 181 4.64 -23.59 -14.90
CA ALA A 181 4.78 -24.73 -14.04
C ALA A 181 3.69 -24.72 -12.96
N LEU A 182 3.47 -25.90 -12.38
CA LEU A 182 2.35 -26.15 -11.49
C LEU A 182 2.46 -25.33 -10.19
N ASP A 183 3.66 -25.02 -9.74
CA ASP A 183 3.98 -24.14 -8.61
C ASP A 183 3.40 -22.74 -8.79
N ALA A 184 3.64 -22.09 -9.93
CA ALA A 184 3.11 -20.75 -10.20
C ALA A 184 1.58 -20.71 -10.29
N ILE A 185 0.95 -21.77 -10.81
CA ILE A 185 -0.52 -21.91 -10.82
C ILE A 185 -1.06 -22.03 -9.41
N VAL A 186 -0.43 -22.88 -8.60
CA VAL A 186 -0.77 -23.04 -7.18
C VAL A 186 -0.60 -21.72 -6.43
N ASP A 187 0.50 -21.00 -6.67
CA ASP A 187 0.81 -19.73 -6.03
C ASP A 187 -0.23 -18.65 -6.35
N ILE A 188 -0.55 -18.44 -7.62
CA ILE A 188 -1.48 -17.39 -8.04
C ILE A 188 -2.90 -17.72 -7.58
N VAL A 189 -3.35 -18.96 -7.75
CA VAL A 189 -4.71 -19.37 -7.34
C VAL A 189 -4.84 -19.39 -5.82
N GLY A 190 -3.83 -19.89 -5.11
CA GLY A 190 -3.77 -19.90 -3.66
C GLY A 190 -3.76 -18.49 -3.07
N ALA A 191 -2.94 -17.58 -3.61
CA ALA A 191 -2.93 -16.18 -3.21
C ALA A 191 -4.29 -15.51 -3.46
N ALA A 192 -4.87 -15.71 -4.66
CA ALA A 192 -6.19 -15.18 -4.99
C ALA A 192 -7.29 -15.66 -4.02
N ALA A 193 -7.25 -16.93 -3.63
CA ALA A 193 -8.17 -17.50 -2.64
C ALA A 193 -7.99 -16.87 -1.25
N CYS A 194 -6.74 -16.64 -0.82
CA CYS A 194 -6.46 -15.96 0.46
C CYS A 194 -6.94 -14.51 0.46
N PHE A 195 -6.73 -13.75 -0.63
CA PHE A 195 -7.19 -12.37 -0.73
C PHE A 195 -8.73 -12.28 -0.75
N ASP A 196 -9.40 -13.15 -1.51
CA ASP A 196 -10.87 -13.26 -1.49
C ASP A 196 -11.40 -13.62 -0.10
N PHE A 197 -10.79 -14.61 0.55
CA PHE A 197 -11.18 -15.02 1.90
C PHE A 197 -11.08 -13.86 2.89
N LEU A 198 -10.02 -13.06 2.80
CA LEU A 198 -9.81 -11.93 3.70
C LEU A 198 -10.75 -10.76 3.38
N GLY A 199 -10.90 -10.40 2.10
CA GLY A 199 -11.77 -9.30 1.65
C GLY A 199 -11.28 -7.89 2.04
N ALA A 200 -9.99 -7.72 2.31
CA ALA A 200 -9.39 -6.43 2.64
C ALA A 200 -8.94 -5.65 1.41
N ARG A 201 -8.94 -4.31 1.51
CA ARG A 201 -8.16 -3.46 0.59
C ARG A 201 -6.68 -3.77 0.80
N VAL A 202 -5.90 -3.94 -0.28
CA VAL A 202 -4.48 -4.31 -0.16
C VAL A 202 -3.59 -3.12 -0.52
N LEU A 203 -2.65 -2.80 0.37
CA LEU A 203 -1.57 -1.84 0.14
C LEU A 203 -0.24 -2.55 0.13
N VAL A 204 0.74 -2.03 -0.60
CA VAL A 204 2.11 -2.55 -0.62
C VAL A 204 3.13 -1.43 -0.43
N THR A 205 4.11 -1.65 0.44
CA THR A 205 5.26 -0.74 0.60
C THR A 205 6.15 -0.74 -0.66
N PRO A 206 7.07 0.22 -0.84
CA PRO A 206 7.93 0.24 -2.02
C PRO A 206 8.71 -1.07 -2.17
N LEU A 207 8.66 -1.64 -3.38
CA LEU A 207 9.20 -2.97 -3.65
C LEU A 207 10.74 -2.93 -3.79
N PRO A 208 11.48 -3.71 -3.00
CA PRO A 208 12.94 -3.72 -3.05
C PRO A 208 13.43 -4.54 -4.23
N LEU A 209 14.03 -3.86 -5.21
CA LEU A 209 14.54 -4.48 -6.42
C LEU A 209 16.00 -4.91 -6.23
N GLY A 210 16.29 -6.15 -6.64
CA GLY A 210 17.64 -6.69 -6.69
C GLY A 210 18.46 -6.13 -7.84
N ARG A 211 19.78 -6.31 -7.78
CA ARG A 211 20.73 -5.98 -8.86
C ARG A 211 21.50 -7.22 -9.32
N GLY A 212 22.31 -7.09 -10.37
CA GLY A 212 23.14 -8.19 -10.86
C GLY A 212 22.40 -9.05 -11.88
N PHE A 213 22.52 -10.38 -11.77
CA PHE A 213 21.96 -11.33 -12.73
C PHE A 213 21.39 -12.55 -12.02
N VAL A 214 20.39 -13.18 -12.62
CA VAL A 214 19.83 -14.47 -12.19
C VAL A 214 20.00 -15.48 -13.33
N GLU A 215 20.31 -16.73 -12.96
CA GLU A 215 20.31 -17.87 -13.89
C GLU A 215 18.91 -18.46 -13.96
N CYS A 216 18.35 -18.52 -15.15
CA CYS A 216 16.99 -18.98 -15.40
C CYS A 216 16.97 -19.81 -16.71
N ARG A 217 15.82 -20.37 -17.10
CA ARG A 217 15.69 -21.15 -18.37
C ARG A 217 15.97 -20.30 -19.61
N HIS A 218 15.85 -18.98 -19.49
CA HIS A 218 16.23 -18.01 -20.52
C HIS A 218 17.73 -17.67 -20.48
N GLY A 219 18.51 -18.42 -19.72
CA GLY A 219 19.92 -18.17 -19.46
C GLY A 219 20.12 -17.13 -18.37
N ARG A 220 21.27 -16.45 -18.42
CA ARG A 220 21.63 -15.42 -17.44
C ARG A 220 20.99 -14.09 -17.81
N ILE A 221 20.00 -13.65 -17.03
CA ILE A 221 19.26 -12.40 -17.27
C ILE A 221 19.55 -11.35 -16.20
N PRO A 222 19.50 -10.03 -16.51
CA PRO A 222 19.75 -8.99 -15.53
C PRO A 222 18.63 -8.91 -14.49
N LEU A 223 18.99 -8.53 -13.27
CA LEU A 223 18.05 -8.11 -12.24
C LEU A 223 17.91 -6.58 -12.26
N PRO A 224 16.69 -6.05 -12.11
CA PRO A 224 15.43 -6.78 -11.89
C PRO A 224 14.99 -7.54 -13.15
N ALA A 225 14.36 -8.71 -12.99
CA ALA A 225 13.96 -9.53 -14.13
C ALA A 225 13.02 -8.73 -15.07
N PRO A 226 13.14 -8.87 -16.41
CA PRO A 226 12.35 -8.07 -17.35
C PRO A 226 10.83 -8.17 -17.16
N ALA A 227 10.31 -9.38 -16.91
CA ALA A 227 8.89 -9.60 -16.64
C ALA A 227 8.43 -8.94 -15.31
N THR A 228 9.28 -8.97 -14.27
CA THR A 228 9.05 -8.24 -13.01
C THR A 228 8.87 -6.74 -13.28
N LEU A 229 9.76 -6.12 -14.08
CA LEU A 229 9.61 -4.70 -14.44
C LEU A 229 8.35 -4.43 -15.25
N GLY A 230 7.96 -5.35 -16.13
CA GLY A 230 6.72 -5.27 -16.89
C GLY A 230 5.48 -5.23 -16.00
N CYS A 231 5.42 -6.09 -14.99
CA CYS A 231 4.32 -6.19 -14.04
C CYS A 231 4.22 -4.95 -13.12
N LEU A 232 5.36 -4.37 -12.72
CA LEU A 232 5.42 -3.29 -11.73
C LEU A 232 5.26 -1.87 -12.30
N LYS A 233 4.77 -1.71 -13.53
CA LYS A 233 4.49 -0.38 -14.10
C LYS A 233 3.50 0.38 -13.22
N GLY A 234 3.94 1.52 -12.67
CA GLY A 234 3.13 2.36 -11.77
C GLY A 234 3.31 2.08 -10.28
N PHE A 235 4.10 1.07 -9.89
CA PHE A 235 4.44 0.79 -8.50
C PHE A 235 5.72 1.51 -8.06
N LEU A 236 5.77 1.90 -6.79
CA LEU A 236 6.99 2.43 -6.19
C LEU A 236 7.99 1.30 -5.92
N THR A 237 9.24 1.55 -6.31
CA THR A 237 10.33 0.59 -6.19
C THR A 237 11.54 1.26 -5.54
N VAL A 238 12.35 0.50 -4.82
CA VAL A 238 13.60 0.97 -4.22
C VAL A 238 14.75 0.04 -4.57
N ASP A 239 15.97 0.58 -4.73
CA ASP A 239 17.16 -0.27 -4.85
C ASP A 239 17.43 -0.95 -3.50
N SER A 240 17.46 -2.27 -3.52
CA SER A 240 17.72 -3.08 -2.33
C SER A 240 19.21 -3.20 -1.98
N GLY A 241 20.10 -2.87 -2.92
CA GLY A 241 21.55 -3.00 -2.76
C GLY A 241 22.08 -4.44 -2.75
N ILE A 242 21.25 -5.46 -3.02
CA ILE A 242 21.65 -6.88 -2.97
C ILE A 242 21.59 -7.53 -4.34
N GLU A 243 22.56 -8.39 -4.62
CA GLU A 243 22.66 -9.20 -5.85
C GLU A 243 21.80 -10.47 -5.80
N VAL A 244 20.51 -10.32 -5.47
CA VAL A 244 19.55 -11.43 -5.38
C VAL A 244 18.20 -10.96 -5.89
N GLU A 245 17.46 -11.84 -6.58
CA GLU A 245 16.07 -11.58 -6.92
C GLU A 245 15.20 -11.61 -5.65
N LEU A 246 14.73 -10.44 -5.22
CA LEU A 246 13.85 -10.30 -4.06
C LEU A 246 12.38 -10.28 -4.46
N VAL A 247 12.07 -9.71 -5.63
CA VAL A 247 10.72 -9.65 -6.17
C VAL A 247 10.69 -10.52 -7.43
N THR A 248 10.03 -11.67 -7.33
CA THR A 248 9.89 -12.60 -8.45
C THR A 248 8.82 -12.10 -9.43
N PRO A 249 8.82 -12.55 -10.70
CA PRO A 249 7.75 -12.21 -11.63
C PRO A 249 6.36 -12.55 -11.10
N THR A 250 6.20 -13.72 -10.46
CA THR A 250 4.95 -14.13 -9.81
C THR A 250 4.55 -13.19 -8.68
N GLY A 251 5.47 -12.83 -7.79
CA GLY A 251 5.21 -11.90 -6.69
C GLY A 251 4.81 -10.51 -7.20
N ALA A 252 5.48 -10.02 -8.24
CA ALA A 252 5.15 -8.76 -8.89
C ALA A 252 3.77 -8.78 -9.54
N ALA A 253 3.42 -9.84 -10.27
CA ALA A 253 2.10 -9.99 -10.88
C ALA A 253 0.98 -10.06 -9.84
N ILE A 254 1.20 -10.80 -8.74
CA ILE A 254 0.24 -10.87 -7.62
C ILE A 254 -0.03 -9.47 -7.08
N VAL A 255 1.04 -8.72 -6.73
CA VAL A 255 0.92 -7.36 -6.21
C VAL A 255 0.21 -6.43 -7.20
N ALA A 256 0.59 -6.48 -8.46
CA ALA A 256 -0.04 -5.68 -9.51
C ALA A 256 -1.53 -5.98 -9.69
N GLY A 257 -1.95 -7.23 -9.45
CA GLY A 257 -3.34 -7.66 -9.56
C GLY A 257 -4.23 -7.33 -8.35
N VAL A 258 -3.66 -7.05 -7.17
CA VAL A 258 -4.42 -6.94 -5.91
C VAL A 258 -4.18 -5.66 -5.11
N ALA A 259 -3.03 -5.02 -5.25
CA ALA A 259 -2.57 -4.01 -4.29
C ALA A 259 -2.40 -2.62 -4.91
N GLU A 260 -2.53 -1.60 -4.06
CA GLU A 260 -2.15 -0.22 -4.36
C GLU A 260 -0.78 0.10 -3.73
N SER A 261 0.11 0.75 -4.47
CA SER A 261 1.43 1.15 -3.96
C SER A 261 1.35 2.37 -3.05
N ILE A 262 2.08 2.34 -1.94
CA ILE A 262 2.22 3.48 -1.02
C ILE A 262 3.68 3.82 -0.78
N ALA A 263 3.97 5.10 -0.57
CA ALA A 263 5.36 5.59 -0.41
C ALA A 263 5.98 5.27 0.96
N GLY A 264 5.16 4.96 1.96
CA GLY A 264 5.63 4.72 3.32
C GLY A 264 4.58 4.00 4.15
N TRP A 265 4.96 3.65 5.37
CA TRP A 265 4.09 2.93 6.29
C TRP A 265 2.82 3.75 6.62
N PRO A 266 1.61 3.17 6.53
CA PRO A 266 0.37 3.88 6.81
C PRO A 266 0.15 4.08 8.31
N SER A 267 -0.47 5.20 8.68
CA SER A 267 -0.90 5.45 10.07
C SER A 267 -2.22 4.74 10.38
N ALA A 268 -2.14 3.55 10.96
CA ALA A 268 -3.29 2.82 11.52
C ALA A 268 -2.85 1.82 12.59
N ALA A 269 -3.80 1.39 13.44
CA ALA A 269 -3.53 0.37 14.45
C ALA A 269 -3.41 -1.02 13.80
N PRO A 270 -2.33 -1.78 14.06
CA PRO A 270 -2.24 -3.17 13.63
C PRO A 270 -3.18 -4.04 14.47
N LEU A 271 -3.94 -4.90 13.80
CA LEU A 271 -4.88 -5.85 14.40
C LEU A 271 -4.31 -7.26 14.42
N ALA A 272 -3.61 -7.66 13.36
CA ALA A 272 -2.93 -8.94 13.21
C ALA A 272 -1.72 -8.78 12.29
N ASN A 273 -0.75 -9.70 12.39
CA ASN A 273 0.36 -9.78 11.44
C ASN A 273 0.70 -11.24 11.13
N GLY A 274 1.28 -11.47 9.96
CA GLY A 274 1.75 -12.76 9.50
C GLY A 274 3.06 -12.64 8.72
N TRP A 275 3.87 -13.69 8.75
CA TRP A 275 5.19 -13.75 8.14
C TRP A 275 5.33 -14.93 7.17
N GLY A 276 5.61 -14.63 5.90
CA GLY A 276 5.91 -15.62 4.87
C GLY A 276 7.40 -15.71 4.61
N ALA A 277 7.99 -16.87 4.86
CA ALA A 277 9.42 -17.14 4.74
C ALA A 277 9.81 -17.43 3.28
N GLY A 278 10.82 -16.71 2.79
CA GLY A 278 11.51 -17.07 1.56
C GLY A 278 12.63 -18.10 1.82
N THR A 279 13.10 -18.74 0.76
CA THR A 279 14.08 -19.85 0.84
C THR A 279 15.53 -19.39 0.93
N ARG A 280 15.83 -18.19 0.42
CA ARG A 280 17.20 -17.64 0.37
C ARG A 280 17.62 -17.07 1.74
N ARG A 281 18.92 -17.18 2.06
CA ARG A 281 19.53 -16.44 3.18
C ARG A 281 20.12 -15.15 2.66
N LEU A 282 19.66 -14.03 3.19
CA LEU A 282 20.16 -12.70 2.85
C LEU A 282 21.22 -12.26 3.88
N PRO A 283 22.23 -11.48 3.46
CA PRO A 283 23.34 -11.11 4.33
C PRO A 283 22.98 -10.06 5.40
N ASP A 284 21.95 -9.25 5.19
CA ASP A 284 21.68 -8.02 5.96
C ASP A 284 20.27 -7.95 6.58
N ARG A 285 19.35 -8.86 6.22
CA ARG A 285 17.98 -8.90 6.75
C ARG A 285 17.36 -10.30 6.68
N PRO A 286 16.26 -10.56 7.42
CA PRO A 286 15.44 -11.76 7.23
C PRO A 286 14.83 -11.79 5.82
N ASN A 287 14.85 -12.95 5.16
CA ASN A 287 14.12 -13.16 3.90
C ASN A 287 12.66 -13.53 4.18
N ALA A 288 11.83 -12.53 4.42
CA ALA A 288 10.42 -12.73 4.73
C ALA A 288 9.56 -11.60 4.18
N LEU A 289 8.32 -11.94 3.83
CA LEU A 289 7.25 -11.00 3.59
C LEU A 289 6.45 -10.83 4.88
N ARG A 290 6.15 -9.60 5.26
CA ARG A 290 5.26 -9.31 6.39
C ARG A 290 3.90 -8.84 5.88
N ALA A 291 2.85 -9.54 6.27
CA ALA A 291 1.46 -9.13 6.11
C ALA A 291 0.96 -8.50 7.42
N VAL A 292 0.30 -7.35 7.36
CA VAL A 292 -0.30 -6.69 8.54
C VAL A 292 -1.74 -6.32 8.24
N LEU A 293 -2.69 -6.84 9.01
CA LEU A 293 -4.08 -6.39 8.97
C LEU A 293 -4.22 -5.15 9.84
N LEU A 294 -4.60 -4.03 9.24
CA LEU A 294 -4.74 -2.73 9.88
C LEU A 294 -6.22 -2.43 10.16
N ALA A 295 -6.48 -1.68 11.22
CA ALA A 295 -7.80 -1.15 11.52
C ALA A 295 -8.33 -0.26 10.36
N PRO A 296 -9.66 -0.09 10.24
CA PRO A 296 -10.24 0.83 9.26
C PRO A 296 -9.67 2.24 9.36
N GLY A 297 -9.74 3.02 8.27
CA GLY A 297 -9.30 4.40 8.25
C GLY A 297 -7.84 4.61 7.81
N VAL A 298 -7.22 3.61 7.18
CA VAL A 298 -5.96 3.80 6.44
C VAL A 298 -6.22 4.71 5.23
N GLU A 299 -5.99 6.00 5.44
CA GLU A 299 -5.86 7.06 4.42
C GLU A 299 -6.91 7.11 3.30
N GLU A 300 -8.18 6.81 3.59
CA GLU A 300 -9.26 6.98 2.60
C GLU A 300 -9.56 8.47 2.29
N HIS A 301 -9.00 9.41 3.06
CA HIS A 301 -9.34 10.85 2.96
C HIS A 301 -8.12 11.79 3.06
N ARG A 302 -6.97 11.42 2.47
CA ARG A 302 -5.88 12.42 2.28
C ARG A 302 -6.23 13.35 1.12
N LEU A 303 -6.70 14.53 1.47
CA LEU A 303 -6.70 15.67 0.57
C LEU A 303 -5.32 16.35 0.69
N GLU A 304 -4.85 16.93 -0.39
CA GLU A 304 -3.70 17.80 -0.40
C GLU A 304 -4.19 19.24 -0.41
N LEU A 305 -3.72 20.04 0.54
CA LEU A 305 -3.87 21.49 0.49
C LEU A 305 -2.68 22.06 -0.27
N LEU A 306 -2.95 22.60 -1.46
CA LEU A 306 -2.00 23.31 -2.30
C LEU A 306 -2.16 24.81 -2.08
N GLU A 307 -1.05 25.53 -1.91
CA GLU A 307 -1.10 26.98 -1.79
C GLU A 307 0.05 27.68 -2.53
N ALA A 308 -0.23 28.88 -3.02
CA ALA A 308 0.74 29.78 -3.63
C ALA A 308 0.49 31.21 -3.19
N ASN A 309 1.55 31.96 -2.87
CA ASN A 309 1.44 33.39 -2.61
C ASN A 309 1.82 34.16 -3.88
N VAL A 310 1.00 35.13 -4.27
CA VAL A 310 1.18 35.92 -5.50
C VAL A 310 0.89 37.39 -5.22
N ASP A 311 1.83 38.29 -5.52
CA ASP A 311 1.75 39.74 -5.26
C ASP A 311 1.62 40.60 -6.53
N ASP A 312 1.50 39.96 -7.70
CA ASP A 312 1.47 40.57 -9.02
C ASP A 312 0.29 40.08 -9.89
N LEU A 313 -0.71 39.43 -9.28
CA LEU A 313 -1.98 39.08 -9.93
C LEU A 313 -3.05 40.16 -9.77
N THR A 314 -3.79 40.43 -10.85
CA THR A 314 -5.06 41.16 -10.78
C THR A 314 -6.16 40.30 -10.18
N GLY A 315 -7.21 40.94 -9.65
CA GLY A 315 -8.38 40.22 -9.12
C GLY A 315 -9.11 39.37 -10.17
N GLU A 316 -9.12 39.82 -11.43
CA GLU A 316 -9.72 39.07 -12.56
C GLU A 316 -8.98 37.76 -12.82
N LEU A 317 -7.64 37.80 -12.87
CA LEU A 317 -6.82 36.61 -13.05
C LEU A 317 -6.92 35.68 -11.85
N ALA A 318 -7.00 36.23 -10.64
CA ALA A 318 -7.19 35.44 -9.42
C ALA A 318 -8.55 34.71 -9.45
N GLY A 319 -9.62 35.39 -9.87
CA GLY A 319 -10.94 34.78 -10.08
C GLY A 319 -10.93 33.71 -11.18
N HIS A 320 -10.22 33.93 -12.29
CA HIS A 320 -10.05 32.92 -13.32
C HIS A 320 -9.33 31.67 -12.80
N ALA A 321 -8.23 31.85 -12.06
CA ALA A 321 -7.48 30.76 -11.47
C ALA A 321 -8.35 29.90 -10.54
N LEU A 322 -9.27 30.51 -9.78
CA LEU A 322 -10.22 29.79 -8.93
C LEU A 322 -11.05 28.78 -9.71
N GLU A 323 -11.70 29.23 -10.79
CA GLU A 323 -12.53 28.39 -11.66
C GLU A 323 -11.71 27.30 -12.35
N ALA A 324 -10.50 27.64 -12.79
CA ALA A 324 -9.59 26.69 -13.42
C ALA A 324 -9.14 25.58 -12.46
N LEU A 325 -8.92 25.90 -11.18
CA LEU A 325 -8.55 24.92 -10.16
C LEU A 325 -9.69 23.94 -9.88
N LEU A 326 -10.93 24.43 -9.79
CA LEU A 326 -12.12 23.58 -9.66
C LEU A 326 -12.28 22.68 -10.90
N ALA A 327 -12.11 23.23 -12.11
CA ALA A 327 -12.15 22.46 -13.35
C ALA A 327 -11.03 21.41 -13.45
N ALA A 328 -9.86 21.67 -12.85
CA ALA A 328 -8.76 20.71 -12.74
C ALA A 328 -9.03 19.55 -11.76
N GLY A 329 -10.12 19.61 -11.00
CA GLY A 329 -10.55 18.57 -10.07
C GLY A 329 -10.26 18.86 -8.59
N ALA A 330 -9.94 20.11 -8.24
CA ALA A 330 -9.95 20.51 -6.84
C ALA A 330 -11.37 20.34 -6.27
N VAL A 331 -11.48 19.77 -5.07
CA VAL A 331 -12.77 19.63 -4.36
C VAL A 331 -13.23 20.96 -3.74
N ASP A 332 -12.29 21.86 -3.50
CA ASP A 332 -12.54 23.23 -3.08
C ASP A 332 -11.35 24.11 -3.49
N ALA A 333 -11.61 25.40 -3.71
CA ALA A 333 -10.58 26.40 -3.99
C ALA A 333 -11.02 27.75 -3.40
N TRP A 334 -10.06 28.53 -2.92
CA TRP A 334 -10.34 29.85 -2.35
C TRP A 334 -9.13 30.79 -2.44
N ILE A 335 -9.37 32.07 -2.16
CA ILE A 335 -8.38 33.14 -2.24
C ILE A 335 -8.39 33.92 -0.93
N VAL A 336 -7.21 34.12 -0.34
CA VAL A 336 -7.04 34.92 0.88
C VAL A 336 -6.22 36.17 0.57
N PRO A 337 -6.71 37.40 0.84
CA PRO A 337 -5.89 38.60 0.71
C PRO A 337 -4.79 38.62 1.78
N VAL A 338 -3.57 38.98 1.39
CA VAL A 338 -2.41 39.02 2.27
C VAL A 338 -1.51 40.22 1.95
N THR A 339 -0.82 40.77 2.95
CA THR A 339 0.27 41.73 2.73
C THR A 339 1.61 40.99 2.76
N MET A 340 2.39 41.12 1.69
CA MET A 340 3.67 40.46 1.50
C MET A 340 4.84 41.44 1.73
N LYS A 341 6.07 40.92 1.62
CA LYS A 341 7.30 41.73 1.74
C LYS A 341 7.23 42.99 0.86
N LYS A 342 7.92 44.06 1.29
CA LYS A 342 7.87 45.39 0.64
C LYS A 342 6.47 46.03 0.68
N GLY A 343 5.59 45.60 1.58
CA GLY A 343 4.25 46.16 1.77
C GLY A 343 3.30 45.89 0.59
N ARG A 344 3.58 44.85 -0.21
CA ARG A 344 2.80 44.56 -1.41
C ARG A 344 1.51 43.84 -1.04
N PRO A 345 0.34 44.33 -1.47
CA PRO A 345 -0.88 43.53 -1.41
C PRO A 345 -0.74 42.34 -2.36
N GLY A 346 -1.23 41.18 -1.96
CA GLY A 346 -1.22 39.96 -2.74
C GLY A 346 -2.28 38.99 -2.27
N TRP A 347 -2.21 37.78 -2.81
CA TRP A 347 -3.18 36.72 -2.62
C TRP A 347 -2.48 35.43 -2.19
N ILE A 348 -3.12 34.66 -1.32
CA ILE A 348 -2.87 33.24 -1.17
C ILE A 348 -3.93 32.52 -2.00
N ILE A 349 -3.50 31.86 -3.06
CA ILE A 349 -4.34 30.97 -3.86
C ILE A 349 -4.26 29.60 -3.20
N SER A 350 -5.39 29.05 -2.79
CA SER A 350 -5.46 27.76 -2.10
C SER A 350 -6.40 26.81 -2.84
N ALA A 351 -6.01 25.55 -2.95
CA ALA A 351 -6.84 24.49 -3.52
C ALA A 351 -6.73 23.23 -2.66
N LEU A 352 -7.88 22.59 -2.41
CA LEU A 352 -7.96 21.30 -1.74
C LEU A 352 -8.23 20.24 -2.80
N ALA A 353 -7.35 19.24 -2.93
CA ALA A 353 -7.41 18.27 -4.01
C ALA A 353 -7.23 16.83 -3.50
N PRO A 354 -7.99 15.85 -4.03
CA PRO A 354 -7.68 14.44 -3.84
C PRO A 354 -6.30 14.10 -4.37
N HIS A 355 -5.59 13.17 -3.71
CA HIS A 355 -4.24 12.78 -4.09
C HIS A 355 -4.11 12.45 -5.60
N ALA A 356 -5.10 11.75 -6.17
CA ALA A 356 -5.13 11.34 -7.58
C ALA A 356 -5.06 12.51 -8.59
N VAL A 357 -5.44 13.73 -8.18
CA VAL A 357 -5.45 14.91 -9.06
C VAL A 357 -4.53 16.03 -8.58
N THR A 358 -3.80 15.81 -7.47
CA THR A 358 -2.91 16.81 -6.87
C THR A 358 -1.90 17.38 -7.85
N GLU A 359 -1.23 16.55 -8.65
CA GLU A 359 -0.23 17.04 -9.62
C GLU A 359 -0.87 17.89 -10.73
N ARG A 360 -2.07 17.51 -11.17
CA ARG A 360 -2.83 18.28 -12.17
C ARG A 360 -3.27 19.64 -11.61
N VAL A 361 -3.71 19.69 -10.36
CA VAL A 361 -4.09 20.92 -9.67
C VAL A 361 -2.86 21.80 -9.41
N ALA A 362 -1.72 21.22 -8.99
CA ALA A 362 -0.46 21.94 -8.81
C ALA A 362 0.01 22.60 -10.10
N ALA A 363 0.00 21.83 -11.21
CA ALA A 363 0.32 22.36 -12.53
C ALA A 363 -0.66 23.47 -12.96
N CYS A 364 -1.94 23.37 -12.58
CA CYS A 364 -2.91 24.42 -12.80
C CYS A 364 -2.57 25.70 -12.03
N VAL A 365 -2.22 25.62 -10.75
CA VAL A 365 -1.80 26.81 -9.97
C VAL A 365 -0.61 27.50 -10.66
N LEU A 366 0.39 26.73 -11.09
CA LEU A 366 1.59 27.28 -11.76
C LEU A 366 1.31 27.86 -13.14
N ARG A 367 0.32 27.34 -13.85
CA ARG A 367 -0.05 27.81 -15.20
C ARG A 367 -0.93 29.05 -15.15
N GLU A 368 -1.90 29.08 -14.25
CA GLU A 368 -2.92 30.14 -14.20
C GLU A 368 -2.52 31.31 -13.28
N THR A 369 -1.36 31.23 -12.63
CA THR A 369 -0.82 32.30 -11.77
C THR A 369 0.64 32.62 -12.13
N SER A 370 1.17 33.67 -11.53
CA SER A 370 2.59 34.07 -11.64
C SER A 370 3.49 33.30 -10.67
N SER A 371 2.94 32.38 -9.88
CA SER A 371 3.70 31.70 -8.86
C SER A 371 4.77 30.80 -9.48
N ILE A 372 5.97 30.86 -8.90
CA ILE A 372 7.11 30.03 -9.33
C ILE A 372 7.08 28.66 -8.64
N GLY A 373 6.27 28.49 -7.60
CA GLY A 373 6.21 27.25 -6.84
C GLY A 373 4.93 27.14 -6.01
N VAL A 374 4.51 25.90 -5.78
CA VAL A 374 3.33 25.57 -4.96
C VAL A 374 3.81 24.79 -3.75
N ARG A 375 3.40 25.23 -2.56
CA ARG A 375 3.56 24.44 -1.33
C ARG A 375 2.37 23.51 -1.20
N ARG A 376 2.61 22.29 -0.70
CA ARG A 376 1.55 21.33 -0.42
C ARG A 376 1.69 20.73 0.97
N ARG A 377 0.56 20.35 1.56
CA ARG A 377 0.52 19.52 2.77
C ARG A 377 -0.67 18.58 2.72
N SER A 378 -0.46 17.34 3.16
CA SER A 378 -1.56 16.41 3.37
C SER A 378 -2.44 16.89 4.52
N VAL A 379 -3.75 16.82 4.33
CA VAL A 379 -4.76 17.14 5.34
C VAL A 379 -5.80 16.03 5.39
N GLY A 380 -6.24 15.69 6.60
CA GLY A 380 -7.36 14.78 6.82
C GLY A 380 -8.68 15.55 6.82
N ARG A 381 -9.77 14.85 6.51
CA ARG A 381 -11.12 15.40 6.57
C ARG A 381 -12.07 14.39 7.22
N VAL A 382 -12.90 14.87 8.14
CA VAL A 382 -14.04 14.12 8.68
C VAL A 382 -15.28 14.60 7.93
N GLU A 383 -16.01 13.68 7.31
CA GLU A 383 -17.19 13.99 6.50
C GLU A 383 -18.41 13.22 7.00
N ARG A 384 -19.57 13.87 6.92
CA ARG A 384 -20.85 13.16 7.04
C ARG A 384 -21.09 12.38 5.74
N PRO A 385 -21.41 11.09 5.78
CA PRO A 385 -21.96 10.38 4.64
C PRO A 385 -23.14 11.17 4.08
N ARG A 386 -23.19 11.33 2.76
CA ARG A 386 -24.23 12.11 2.10
C ARG A 386 -24.78 11.37 0.91
N ARG A 387 -26.09 11.55 0.70
CA ARG A 387 -26.80 11.09 -0.49
C ARG A 387 -27.63 12.23 -1.05
N GLU A 388 -27.90 12.16 -2.35
CA GLU A 388 -28.84 13.05 -3.00
C GLU A 388 -30.18 12.34 -3.15
N ILE A 389 -31.25 13.03 -2.79
CA ILE A 389 -32.62 12.63 -3.08
C ILE A 389 -33.26 13.65 -4.01
N LEU A 390 -34.26 13.21 -4.76
CA LEU A 390 -35.11 14.09 -5.54
C LEU A 390 -36.44 14.27 -4.82
N VAL A 391 -36.89 15.52 -4.66
CA VAL A 391 -38.19 15.83 -4.06
C VAL A 391 -39.04 16.62 -5.05
N GLU A 392 -40.31 16.28 -5.15
CA GLU A 392 -41.26 17.00 -5.99
C GLU A 392 -41.77 18.26 -5.27
N THR A 393 -41.79 19.37 -5.98
CA THR A 393 -42.42 20.62 -5.55
C THR A 393 -43.47 21.05 -6.57
N PRO A 394 -44.38 21.99 -6.25
CA PRO A 394 -45.35 22.52 -7.21
C PRO A 394 -44.73 23.14 -8.47
N TRP A 395 -43.44 23.49 -8.42
CA TRP A 395 -42.71 24.09 -9.54
C TRP A 395 -41.83 23.08 -10.28
N GLY A 396 -41.64 21.89 -9.74
CA GLY A 396 -40.82 20.83 -10.31
C GLY A 396 -39.90 20.16 -9.29
N ALA A 397 -39.12 19.20 -9.77
CA ALA A 397 -38.23 18.41 -8.94
C ALA A 397 -37.00 19.22 -8.48
N VAL A 398 -36.64 19.08 -7.21
CA VAL A 398 -35.47 19.69 -6.59
C VAL A 398 -34.57 18.59 -6.03
N ARG A 399 -33.27 18.64 -6.35
CA ARG A 399 -32.29 17.78 -5.68
C ARG A 399 -32.05 18.27 -4.26
N VAL A 400 -31.93 17.35 -3.33
CA VAL A 400 -31.70 17.65 -1.91
C VAL A 400 -30.57 16.78 -1.40
N LYS A 401 -29.56 17.43 -0.83
CA LYS A 401 -28.47 16.75 -0.15
C LYS A 401 -28.91 16.41 1.27
N VAL A 402 -28.83 15.12 1.61
CA VAL A 402 -29.06 14.59 2.95
C VAL A 402 -27.73 14.07 3.46
N SER A 403 -27.19 14.73 4.48
CA SER A 403 -25.94 14.33 5.15
C SER A 403 -26.28 13.72 6.51
N GLU A 404 -25.98 12.43 6.70
CA GLU A 404 -26.38 11.63 7.87
C GLU A 404 -25.16 11.01 8.60
N GLY A 405 -25.35 9.96 9.41
CA GLY A 405 -24.31 9.30 10.19
C GLY A 405 -24.31 9.65 11.68
N ASP A 406 -23.30 9.16 12.42
CA ASP A 406 -23.17 9.26 13.89
C ASP A 406 -22.78 10.67 14.40
N PHE A 407 -23.29 11.70 13.73
CA PHE A 407 -23.03 13.11 14.00
C PHE A 407 -24.31 13.84 14.47
N GLY A 408 -25.35 13.08 14.86
CA GLY A 408 -26.65 13.60 15.24
C GLY A 408 -27.64 13.71 14.06
N PRO A 409 -28.70 14.55 14.18
CA PRO A 409 -29.75 14.65 13.16
C PRO A 409 -29.23 14.95 11.75
N PRO A 410 -29.84 14.40 10.69
CA PRO A 410 -29.43 14.64 9.32
C PRO A 410 -29.47 16.12 8.96
N GLN A 411 -28.47 16.57 8.21
CA GLN A 411 -28.50 17.89 7.59
C GLN A 411 -29.14 17.76 6.21
N ILE A 412 -30.29 18.41 6.03
CA ILE A 412 -31.07 18.38 4.79
C ILE A 412 -30.96 19.75 4.13
N LYS A 413 -30.42 19.80 2.91
CA LYS A 413 -30.20 21.04 2.17
C LYS A 413 -30.65 20.90 0.71
N PRO A 414 -31.74 21.59 0.30
CA PRO A 414 -32.11 21.68 -1.10
C PRO A 414 -31.00 22.34 -1.93
N GLU A 415 -30.80 21.86 -3.15
CA GLU A 415 -29.87 22.45 -4.09
C GLU A 415 -30.36 23.83 -4.53
N PHE A 416 -29.53 24.83 -4.23
CA PHE A 416 -29.94 26.23 -4.41
C PHE A 416 -30.07 26.61 -5.89
N THR A 417 -29.24 26.02 -6.75
CA THR A 417 -29.29 26.22 -8.21
C THR A 417 -30.60 25.71 -8.81
N ASP A 418 -31.10 24.55 -8.36
CA ASP A 418 -32.41 24.03 -8.76
C ASP A 418 -33.52 24.98 -8.27
N CYS A 419 -33.44 25.43 -7.00
CA CYS A 419 -34.43 26.37 -6.44
C CYS A 419 -34.44 27.71 -7.18
N GLN A 420 -33.28 28.26 -7.55
CA GLN A 420 -33.16 29.51 -8.31
C GLN A 420 -33.76 29.36 -9.70
N ARG A 421 -33.42 28.29 -10.42
CA ARG A 421 -33.94 28.03 -11.76
C ARG A 421 -35.47 27.93 -11.75
N LEU A 422 -36.03 27.14 -10.84
CA LEU A 422 -37.47 26.98 -10.71
C LEU A 422 -38.18 28.28 -10.31
N ALA A 423 -37.58 29.09 -9.44
CA ALA A 423 -38.11 30.39 -9.07
C ALA A 423 -38.15 31.37 -10.26
N GLN A 424 -37.12 31.35 -11.12
CA GLN A 424 -37.08 32.16 -12.34
C GLN A 424 -38.13 31.70 -13.36
N GLU A 425 -38.28 30.39 -13.56
CA GLU A 425 -39.24 29.81 -14.52
C GLU A 425 -40.70 30.07 -14.10
N SER A 426 -41.00 30.04 -12.81
CA SER A 426 -42.36 30.18 -12.29
C SER A 426 -42.74 31.59 -11.81
N GLY A 427 -41.76 32.48 -11.69
CA GLY A 427 -41.93 33.84 -11.19
C GLY A 427 -42.18 33.95 -9.68
N CYS A 428 -41.99 32.86 -8.92
CA CYS A 428 -42.12 32.87 -7.46
C CYS A 428 -40.81 33.28 -6.77
N ALA A 429 -40.86 33.50 -5.45
CA ALA A 429 -39.67 33.83 -4.68
C ALA A 429 -38.83 32.57 -4.41
N VAL A 430 -37.51 32.62 -4.65
CA VAL A 430 -36.59 31.48 -4.39
C VAL A 430 -36.70 30.93 -2.96
N ARG A 431 -36.99 31.80 -1.98
CA ARG A 431 -37.22 31.40 -0.58
C ARG A 431 -38.41 30.45 -0.42
N GLU A 432 -39.41 30.57 -1.27
CA GLU A 432 -40.63 29.76 -1.25
C GLU A 432 -40.37 28.38 -1.86
N VAL A 433 -39.66 28.32 -2.99
CA VAL A 433 -39.19 27.05 -3.57
C VAL A 433 -38.34 26.27 -2.56
N LEU A 434 -37.42 26.98 -1.90
CA LEU A 434 -36.52 26.39 -0.93
C LEU A 434 -37.26 25.87 0.32
N SER A 435 -38.25 26.61 0.83
CA SER A 435 -39.02 26.16 2.00
C SER A 435 -39.89 24.95 1.69
N VAL A 436 -40.51 24.90 0.51
CA VAL A 436 -41.32 23.76 0.07
C VAL A 436 -40.46 22.53 -0.18
N ALA A 437 -39.32 22.68 -0.87
CA ALA A 437 -38.39 21.58 -1.10
C ALA A 437 -37.85 21.00 0.22
N LEU A 438 -37.52 21.86 1.19
CA LEU A 438 -37.07 21.41 2.51
C LEU A 438 -38.16 20.65 3.27
N ALA A 439 -39.41 21.12 3.23
CA ALA A 439 -40.54 20.44 3.86
C ALA A 439 -40.80 19.05 3.24
N ALA A 440 -40.80 18.98 1.91
CA ALA A 440 -40.95 17.72 1.18
C ALA A 440 -39.81 16.73 1.49
N ALA A 441 -38.58 17.23 1.61
CA ALA A 441 -37.43 16.41 1.96
C ALA A 441 -37.50 15.85 3.39
N ARG A 442 -37.89 16.66 4.38
CA ARG A 442 -38.07 16.18 5.77
C ARG A 442 -39.11 15.07 5.86
N ALA A 443 -40.24 15.25 5.19
CA ALA A 443 -41.29 14.23 5.13
C ALA A 443 -40.79 12.91 4.49
N SER A 444 -39.94 13.00 3.46
CA SER A 444 -39.34 11.84 2.78
C SER A 444 -38.29 11.12 3.63
N VAL A 445 -37.52 11.85 4.45
CA VAL A 445 -36.46 11.29 5.30
C VAL A 445 -36.99 10.78 6.66
N GLY A 446 -38.26 11.03 6.97
CA GLY A 446 -38.91 10.53 8.20
C GLY A 446 -38.65 11.41 9.43
N GLU A 447 -38.33 12.70 9.24
CA GLU A 447 -38.33 13.68 10.34
C GLU A 447 -39.71 14.37 10.43
N PRO A 448 -40.28 14.53 11.64
CA PRO A 448 -41.55 15.23 11.85
C PRO A 448 -41.49 16.73 11.53
#